data_AF-A0A4E0QSH4-F1
#
_entry.id   AF-A0A4E0QSH4-F1
#
_cell.length_a   1.000
_cell.length_b   1.000
_cell.length_c   1.000
_cell.angle_alpha   90.00
_cell.angle_beta   90.00
_cell.angle_gamma   90.00
#
_symmetry.space_group_name_H-M   'P 1'
#
loop_
_entity.id
_entity.type
_entity.pdbx_description
1 polymer ?
#
loop_
_entity_poly.entity_id
_entity_poly.type
_entity_poly.pdbx_seq_one_letter_code
_entity_poly.pdbx_strand_id
1 'polypeptide(L)' 'MTDLYIIAGANGSGKTTFAMEFSRNNDLCFINADEIAQQLNPFDITKAKIPAGKKFFIEIQNSFHLIHA' A
#
# COMPACT_ATOMS: atom_id res chain seq x y z
N MET A 1 11.49 -3.94 17.23
CA MET A 1 12.13 -3.60 15.94
C MET A 1 11.02 -3.64 14.92
N THR A 2 10.87 -2.58 14.11
CA THR A 2 9.77 -2.50 13.13
C THR A 2 10.32 -2.92 11.78
N ASP A 3 9.78 -4.00 11.23
CA ASP A 3 10.23 -4.53 9.94
C ASP A 3 9.46 -3.87 8.79
N LEU A 4 10.18 -3.46 7.74
CA LEU A 4 9.60 -2.93 6.51
C LEU A 4 9.83 -3.92 5.37
N TYR A 5 8.75 -4.45 4.83
CA TYR A 5 8.77 -5.35 3.67
C TYR A 5 8.47 -4.56 2.40
N ILE A 6 9.38 -4.59 1.43
CA ILE A 6 9.20 -4.00 0.10
C ILE A 6 9.08 -5.13 -0.92
N ILE A 7 7.91 -5.25 -1.55
CA ILE A 7 7.65 -6.24 -2.59
C ILE A 7 7.81 -5.57 -3.97
N ALA A 8 8.80 -6.02 -4.74
CA ALA A 8 9.16 -5.47 -6.06
C ALA A 8 9.23 -6.54 -7.15
N GLY A 9 9.28 -6.12 -8.43
CA GLY A 9 9.30 -7.01 -9.60
C GLY A 9 8.60 -6.44 -10.84
N ALA A 10 8.66 -7.16 -11.96
CA ALA A 10 8.11 -6.71 -13.24
C ALA A 10 6.58 -6.58 -13.22
N ASN A 11 6.00 -5.79 -14.13
CA ASN A 11 4.54 -5.72 -14.31
C ASN A 11 3.98 -7.10 -14.69
N GLY A 12 2.86 -7.48 -14.07
CA GLY A 12 2.26 -8.80 -14.27
C GLY A 12 2.89 -9.96 -13.48
N SER A 13 3.97 -9.74 -12.70
CA SER A 13 4.62 -10.81 -11.92
C SER A 13 3.87 -11.25 -10.64
N GLY A 14 2.66 -10.75 -10.39
CA GLY A 14 1.86 -11.12 -9.22
C GLY A 14 2.20 -10.39 -7.91
N LYS A 15 2.98 -9.31 -7.93
CA LYS A 15 3.44 -8.57 -6.73
C LYS A 15 2.31 -8.16 -5.79
N THR A 16 1.27 -7.52 -6.32
CA THR A 16 0.16 -7.02 -5.53
C THR A 16 -0.60 -8.17 -4.87
N THR A 17 -0.84 -9.25 -5.62
CA THR A 17 -1.46 -10.48 -5.12
C THR A 17 -0.63 -11.09 -4.00
N PHE A 18 0.67 -11.31 -4.23
CA PHE A 18 1.57 -11.86 -3.22
C PHE A 18 1.63 -10.96 -1.97
N ALA A 19 1.82 -9.65 -2.14
CA ALA A 19 1.95 -8.73 -1.02
C ALA A 19 0.67 -8.71 -0.16
N MET A 20 -0.51 -8.72 -0.79
CA MET A 20 -1.79 -8.74 -0.10
C MET A 20 -1.98 -10.03 0.70
N GLU A 21 -1.71 -11.20 0.10
CA GLU A 21 -1.80 -12.48 0.78
C GLU A 21 -0.74 -12.63 1.89
N PHE A 22 0.50 -12.23 1.63
CA PHE A 22 1.59 -12.25 2.60
C PHE A 22 1.26 -11.35 3.79
N SER A 23 0.82 -10.12 3.57
CA SER A 23 0.44 -9.21 4.64
C SER A 23 -0.71 -9.78 5.49
N ARG A 24 -1.76 -10.31 4.85
CA ARG A 24 -2.89 -10.93 5.57
C ARG A 24 -2.46 -12.14 6.40
N ASN A 25 -1.60 -12.99 5.86
CA ASN A 25 -1.18 -14.22 6.53
C ASN A 25 -0.19 -13.97 7.69
N ASN A 26 0.47 -12.81 7.71
CA ASN A 26 1.45 -12.44 8.73
C ASN A 26 0.99 -11.28 9.63
N ASP A 27 -0.29 -10.88 9.55
CA ASP A 27 -0.86 -9.75 10.31
C ASP A 27 -0.07 -8.43 10.13
N LEU A 28 0.34 -8.16 8.89
CA LEU A 28 1.08 -6.95 8.53
C LEU A 28 0.16 -5.90 7.92
N CYS A 29 0.44 -4.64 8.22
CA CYS A 29 -0.16 -3.53 7.49
C CYS A 29 0.26 -3.57 6.01
N PHE A 30 -0.72 -3.47 5.11
CA PHE A 30 -0.50 -3.40 3.66
C PHE A 30 -0.87 -2.01 3.15
N ILE A 31 0.09 -1.32 2.54
CA ILE A 31 -0.09 0.04 2.00
C ILE A 31 0.38 0.04 0.54
N ASN A 32 -0.49 0.46 -0.39
CA ASN A 32 -0.18 0.48 -1.82
C ASN A 32 -0.80 1.71 -2.51
N ALA A 33 0.01 2.49 -3.23
CA ALA A 33 -0.44 3.73 -3.87
C ALA A 33 -1.43 3.53 -5.03
N ASP A 34 -1.32 2.44 -5.78
CA ASP A 34 -2.23 2.14 -6.90
C ASP A 34 -3.61 1.71 -6.37
N GLU A 35 -3.64 0.91 -5.30
CA GLU A 35 -4.90 0.55 -4.61
C GLU A 35 -5.59 1.79 -4.03
N ILE A 36 -4.84 2.71 -3.41
CA ILE A 36 -5.38 3.98 -2.92
C ILE A 36 -5.94 4.81 -4.09
N ALA A 37 -5.23 4.87 -5.23
CA ALA A 37 -5.70 5.60 -6.40
C ALA A 37 -6.98 4.99 -6.99
N GLN A 38 -7.07 3.65 -7.04
CA GLN A 38 -8.27 2.92 -7.44
C GLN A 38 -9.46 3.22 -6.52
N GLN A 39 -9.23 3.30 -5.21
CA GLN A 39 -10.27 3.66 -4.23
C GLN A 39 -10.73 5.11 -4.37
N LEU A 40 -9.81 6.04 -4.64
CA LEU A 40 -10.13 7.46 -4.80
C LEU A 40 -10.86 7.76 -6.12
N ASN A 41 -10.52 7.08 -7.21
CA ASN A 41 -11.20 7.24 -8.49
C ASN A 41 -11.23 5.92 -9.27
N PRO A 42 -12.29 5.10 -9.08
CA PRO A 42 -12.35 3.77 -9.68
C PRO A 42 -12.54 3.78 -11.20
N PHE A 43 -12.95 4.91 -11.78
CA PHE A 43 -13.21 5.05 -13.22
C PHE A 43 -12.02 5.67 -13.97
N ASP A 44 -11.09 6.32 -13.27
CA ASP A 44 -9.89 6.94 -13.86
C ASP A 44 -8.79 7.12 -12.80
N ILE A 45 -8.07 6.03 -12.53
CA ILE A 45 -6.97 5.96 -11.57
C ILE A 45 -5.89 7.02 -11.86
N THR A 46 -5.66 7.30 -13.15
CA THR A 46 -4.65 8.27 -13.61
C THR A 46 -4.87 9.66 -13.03
N LYS A 47 -6.12 10.09 -12.86
CA LYS A 47 -6.47 11.37 -12.22
C LYS A 47 -6.24 11.38 -10.70
N ALA A 48 -6.18 10.21 -10.06
CA ALA A 48 -6.00 10.08 -8.62
C ALA A 48 -4.53 9.89 -8.19
N LYS A 49 -3.56 9.77 -9.11
CA LYS A 49 -2.16 9.48 -8.78
C LYS A 49 -1.54 10.44 -7.77
N ILE A 50 -1.72 11.75 -7.96
CA ILE A 50 -1.16 12.77 -7.05
C ILE A 50 -1.79 12.72 -5.64
N PRO A 51 -3.13 12.76 -5.49
CA PRO A 51 -3.73 12.65 -4.16
C PRO A 51 -3.46 11.28 -3.50
N ALA A 52 -3.43 10.19 -4.27
CA ALA A 52 -3.09 8.87 -3.76
C ALA A 52 -1.66 8.80 -3.22
N GLY A 53 -0.68 9.40 -3.91
CA GLY A 53 0.69 9.50 -3.42
C GLY A 53 0.80 10.26 -2.09
N LYS A 54 0.05 11.36 -1.92
CA LYS A 54 -0.02 12.07 -0.63
C LYS A 54 -0.61 11.19 0.47
N LYS A 55 -1.73 10.51 0.17
CA LYS A 55 -2.41 9.63 1.12
C LYS A 55 -1.52 8.43 1.52
N PHE A 56 -0.77 7.86 0.59
CA PHE A 56 0.19 6.79 0.83
C PHE A 56 1.22 7.17 1.91
N PHE A 57 1.84 8.35 1.83
CA PHE A 57 2.79 8.80 2.86
C PHE A 57 2.11 9.06 4.22
N ILE A 58 0.87 9.54 4.23
CA ILE A 58 0.09 9.70 5.47
C ILE A 58 -0.17 8.33 6.11
N GLU A 59 -0.55 7.32 5.33
CA GLU A 59 -0.80 5.97 5.83
C GLU A 59 0.47 5.31 6.38
N ILE A 60 1.61 5.50 5.71
CA ILE A 60 2.92 5.09 6.23
C ILE A 60 3.16 5.74 7.60
N GLN A 61 3.00 7.06 7.71
CA GLN A 61 3.21 7.77 8.97
C GLN A 61 2.29 7.26 10.09
N ASN A 62 1.02 7.00 9.77
CA ASN A 62 0.04 6.47 10.73
C ASN A 62 0.37 5.04 11.17
N SER A 63 0.90 4.20 10.27
CA SER A 63 1.28 2.82 10.61
C SER A 63 2.37 2.75 11.68
N PHE A 64 3.25 3.77 11.76
CA PHE A 64 4.25 3.85 12.82
C PHE A 64 3.65 4.29 14.17
N HIS A 65 2.59 5.09 14.17
CA HIS A 65 1.93 5.52 15.41
C HIS A 65 1.12 4.40 16.06
N LEU A 66 0.50 3.53 15.25
CA LEU A 66 -0.25 2.37 15.75
C LEU A 66 0.61 1.33 16.49
N ILE A 67 1.93 1.35 16.27
CA ILE A 67 2.88 0.41 16.90
C ILE A 67 3.32 0.89 18.29
N HIS A 68 3.07 2.15 18.65
CA HIS A 68 3.49 2.76 19.91
C HIS A 68 2.33 3.12 20.86
N ALA A 69 1.11 2.68 20.55
CA ALA A 69 -0.07 2.79 21.42
C ALA A 69 -0.41 1.43 22.04
#